data_AF-A0A7S1V402-F1
#
_entry.id   AF-A0A7S1V402-F1
#
_cell.length_a   1.000
_cell.length_b   1.000
_cell.length_c   1.000
_cell.angle_alpha   90.00
_cell.angle_beta   90.00
_cell.angle_gamma   90.00
#
_symmetry.space_group_name_H-M   'P 1'
#
loop_
_entity.id
_entity.type
_entity.pdbx_description
1 polymer ?
#
loop_
_entity_poly.entity_id
_entity_poly.type
_entity_poly.pdbx_seq_one_letter_code
_entity_poly.pdbx_strand_id
1 'polypeptide(L)'
;MNQMKCDELEAEKLLDEAAQNDADQGHHDLALADFRQEIAVLKSLRHPNICLLLAYSTTEDYEVLVSELMKCNLLDVIKANLIHGTRMKHRTMIVYAQQLAQGMNYLHTCKPPIIHRDVKLANL
;
A
#
# COMPACT_ATOMS: atom_id res chain seq x y z
N MET A 1 -24.00 -13.09 -48.46
CA MET A 1 -24.73 -12.84 -47.19
C MET A 1 -23.88 -13.15 -45.95
N ASN A 2 -22.72 -13.83 -46.07
CA ASN A 2 -21.85 -14.17 -44.92
C ASN A 2 -20.71 -13.17 -44.61
N GLN A 3 -20.40 -12.23 -45.51
CA GLN A 3 -19.30 -11.26 -45.29
C GLN A 3 -19.69 -10.15 -44.30
N MET A 4 -20.84 -9.50 -44.49
CA MET A 4 -21.37 -8.46 -43.57
C MET A 4 -21.46 -8.92 -42.12
N LYS A 5 -21.77 -10.20 -41.90
CA LYS A 5 -21.94 -10.77 -40.56
C LYS A 5 -20.60 -11.05 -39.87
N CYS A 6 -19.53 -11.25 -40.64
CA CYS A 6 -18.17 -11.35 -40.09
C CYS A 6 -17.62 -9.96 -39.75
N ASP A 7 -17.87 -8.97 -40.61
CA ASP A 7 -17.39 -7.60 -40.42
C ASP A 7 -18.07 -6.93 -39.19
N GLU A 8 -19.36 -7.20 -38.92
CA GLU A 8 -20.05 -6.77 -37.69
C GLU A 8 -19.45 -7.41 -36.43
N LEU A 9 -19.15 -8.71 -36.47
CA LEU A 9 -18.54 -9.46 -35.36
C LEU A 9 -17.11 -8.98 -35.04
N GLU A 10 -16.36 -8.58 -36.06
CA GLU A 10 -15.01 -8.05 -35.91
C GLU A 10 -15.01 -6.61 -35.35
N ALA A 11 -15.98 -5.79 -35.76
CA ALA A 11 -16.19 -4.47 -35.19
C ALA A 11 -16.63 -4.54 -33.71
N GLU A 12 -17.52 -5.48 -33.35
CA GLU A 12 -17.96 -5.70 -31.97
C GLU A 12 -16.77 -6.11 -31.07
N LYS A 13 -15.90 -7.00 -31.56
CA LYS A 13 -14.70 -7.42 -30.84
C LYS A 13 -13.67 -6.30 -30.64
N LEU A 14 -13.47 -5.43 -31.64
CA LEU A 14 -12.57 -4.27 -31.52
C LEU A 14 -13.10 -3.23 -30.51
N LEU A 15 -14.42 -3.06 -30.41
CA LEU A 15 -15.04 -2.20 -29.41
C LEU A 15 -14.87 -2.76 -28.00
N ASP A 16 -15.01 -4.08 -27.82
CA ASP A 16 -14.77 -4.75 -26.54
C ASP A 16 -13.29 -4.65 -26.12
N GLU A 17 -12.35 -4.84 -27.05
CA GLU A 17 -10.90 -4.69 -26.79
C GLU A 17 -10.54 -3.24 -26.41
N ALA A 18 -11.11 -2.24 -27.09
CA ALA A 18 -10.92 -0.83 -26.75
C ALA A 18 -11.49 -0.49 -25.37
N ALA A 19 -12.70 -0.98 -25.04
CA ALA A 19 -13.31 -0.78 -23.72
C ALA A 19 -12.51 -1.45 -22.60
N GLN A 20 -11.93 -2.62 -22.87
CA GLN A 20 -11.07 -3.32 -21.92
C GLN A 20 -9.74 -2.58 -21.71
N ASN A 21 -9.14 -2.04 -22.77
CA ASN A 21 -7.93 -1.22 -22.68
C ASN A 21 -8.17 0.10 -21.93
N ASP A 22 -9.29 0.78 -22.19
CA ASP A 22 -9.67 1.99 -21.47
C ASP A 22 -9.90 1.71 -19.97
N ALA A 23 -10.52 0.56 -19.65
CA ALA A 23 -10.69 0.12 -18.27
C ALA A 23 -9.34 -0.20 -17.60
N ASP A 24 -8.44 -0.89 -18.28
CA ASP A 24 -7.11 -1.23 -17.75
C ASP A 24 -6.25 0.02 -17.53
N GLN A 25 -6.30 0.96 -18.48
CA GLN A 25 -5.66 2.27 -18.36
C GLN A 25 -6.24 3.08 -17.19
N GLY A 26 -7.56 3.07 -17.02
CA GLY A 26 -8.22 3.74 -15.88
C GLY A 26 -7.81 3.15 -14.52
N HIS A 27 -7.67 1.83 -14.42
CA HIS A 27 -7.18 1.19 -13.19
C HIS A 27 -5.71 1.52 -12.91
N HIS A 28 -4.88 1.57 -13.96
CA HIS A 28 -3.48 1.96 -13.84
C HIS A 28 -3.34 3.40 -13.31
N ASP A 29 -4.09 4.34 -13.89
CA ASP A 29 -4.04 5.75 -13.48
C ASP A 29 -4.51 5.96 -12.03
N LEU A 30 -5.52 5.20 -11.59
CA LEU A 30 -5.98 5.22 -10.19
C LEU A 30 -4.91 4.68 -9.24
N ALA A 31 -4.27 3.56 -9.57
CA ALA A 31 -3.19 2.98 -8.77
C ALA A 31 -1.99 3.95 -8.65
N LEU A 32 -1.66 4.64 -9.74
CA LEU A 32 -0.62 5.67 -9.74
C LEU A 32 -0.99 6.87 -8.85
N ALA A 33 -2.25 7.31 -8.89
CA ALA A 33 -2.73 8.39 -8.04
C ALA A 33 -2.64 8.01 -6.56
N ASP A 34 -3.05 6.79 -6.20
CA ASP A 34 -2.96 6.27 -4.83
C ASP A 34 -1.51 6.18 -4.35
N PHE A 35 -0.60 5.68 -5.20
CA PHE A 35 0.84 5.60 -4.89
C PHE A 35 1.45 6.99 -4.63
N ARG A 36 1.15 7.96 -5.50
CA ARG A 36 1.63 9.34 -5.34
C ARG A 36 1.06 10.01 -4.09
N GLN A 37 -0.19 9.70 -3.75
CA GLN A 37 -0.82 10.16 -2.51
C GLN A 37 -0.15 9.56 -1.28
N GLU A 38 0.24 8.29 -1.31
CA GLU A 38 0.99 7.65 -0.23
C GLU A 38 2.36 8.31 -0.04
N ILE A 39 3.10 8.57 -1.12
CA ILE A 39 4.34 9.35 -1.07
C ILE A 39 4.09 10.73 -0.45
N ALA A 40 3.03 11.43 -0.86
CA ALA A 40 2.69 12.76 -0.35
C ALA A 40 2.49 12.76 1.18
N VAL A 41 1.83 11.73 1.71
CA VAL A 41 1.65 11.53 3.14
C VAL A 41 2.99 11.26 3.81
N LEU A 42 3.71 10.21 3.38
CA LEU A 42 4.95 9.73 4.00
C LEU A 42 6.08 10.77 4.01
N LYS A 43 6.12 11.67 3.00
CA LYS A 43 7.09 12.78 2.94
C LYS A 43 7.12 13.62 4.20
N SER A 44 5.94 13.89 4.79
CA SER A 44 5.79 14.78 5.93
C SER A 44 6.03 14.12 7.28
N LEU A 45 6.07 12.78 7.33
CA LEU A 45 6.09 12.03 8.58
C LEU A 45 7.52 11.83 9.09
N ARG A 46 7.78 12.26 10.32
CA ARG A 46 9.04 12.04 11.02
C ARG A 46 8.74 11.66 12.46
N HIS A 47 8.74 10.36 12.73
CA HIS A 47 8.47 9.80 14.05
C HIS A 47 9.16 8.43 14.20
N PRO A 48 9.75 8.09 15.36
CA PRO A 48 10.48 6.83 15.55
C PRO A 48 9.62 5.56 15.46
N ASN A 49 8.28 5.69 15.50
CA ASN A 49 7.34 4.57 15.37
C ASN A 49 6.50 4.65 14.08
N ILE A 50 7.05 5.27 13.04
CA ILE A 50 6.48 5.30 11.69
C ILE A 50 7.61 5.05 10.70
N CYS A 51 7.40 4.15 9.76
CA CYS A 51 8.38 3.80 8.73
C CYS A 51 8.83 5.05 7.96
N LEU A 52 10.13 5.32 7.98
CA LEU A 52 10.72 6.50 7.37
C LEU A 52 10.81 6.34 5.84
N LEU A 53 10.26 7.33 5.12
CA LEU A 53 10.55 7.53 3.72
C LEU A 53 11.95 8.14 3.57
N LEU A 54 12.83 7.43 2.86
CA LEU A 54 14.21 7.86 2.58
C LEU A 54 14.30 8.61 1.26
N ALA A 55 13.69 8.07 0.20
CA ALA A 55 13.67 8.66 -1.13
C ALA A 55 12.44 8.21 -1.92
N TYR A 56 12.14 8.92 -3.00
CA TYR A 56 11.13 8.53 -3.97
C TYR A 56 11.51 9.09 -5.34
N SER A 57 11.00 8.49 -6.40
CA SER A 57 11.12 8.96 -7.78
C SER A 57 9.78 8.81 -8.49
N THR A 58 9.33 9.88 -9.14
CA THR A 58 8.07 9.91 -9.91
C THR A 58 8.41 10.34 -11.34
N THR A 59 8.72 9.37 -12.20
CA THR A 59 9.06 9.58 -13.61
C THR A 59 7.99 8.98 -14.52
N GLU A 60 8.00 9.30 -15.81
CA GLU A 60 7.04 8.73 -16.76
C GLU A 60 7.14 7.20 -16.85
N ASP A 61 8.37 6.67 -16.80
CA ASP A 61 8.61 5.23 -16.95
C ASP A 61 8.48 4.46 -15.63
N TYR A 62 8.85 5.10 -14.50
CA TYR A 62 8.94 4.42 -13.21
C TYR A 62 8.52 5.29 -12.02
N GLU A 63 7.82 4.65 -11.11
CA GLU A 63 7.37 5.17 -9.82
C GLU A 63 8.00 4.32 -8.71
N VAL A 64 8.83 4.95 -7.88
CA VAL A 64 9.66 4.25 -6.90
C VAL A 64 9.57 4.93 -5.54
N LEU A 65 9.43 4.11 -4.50
CA LEU A 65 9.47 4.51 -3.10
C LEU A 65 10.58 3.74 -2.39
N VAL A 66 11.42 4.45 -1.64
CA VAL A 66 12.50 3.88 -0.85
C VAL A 66 12.28 4.24 0.61
N SER A 67 12.07 3.24 1.46
CA SER A 67 11.91 3.39 2.90
C SER A 67 13.08 2.77 3.67
N GLU A 68 13.09 2.96 4.98
CA GLU A 68 13.96 2.16 5.84
C GLU A 68 13.65 0.67 5.73
N LEU A 69 14.68 -0.15 5.93
CA LEU A 69 14.55 -1.60 5.85
C LEU A 69 14.11 -2.17 7.21
N MET A 70 12.88 -2.66 7.25
CA MET A 70 12.34 -3.40 8.39
C MET A 70 12.64 -4.89 8.24
N LYS A 71 13.18 -5.52 9.30
CA LYS A 71 13.58 -6.94 9.25
C LYS A 71 12.41 -7.90 9.07
N CYS A 72 11.27 -7.56 9.67
CA CYS A 72 10.04 -8.34 9.64
C CYS A 72 8.88 -7.46 10.12
N ASN A 73 7.65 -7.89 9.85
CA ASN A 73 6.46 -7.34 10.50
C ASN A 73 6.10 -8.14 11.77
N LEU A 74 5.18 -7.61 12.56
CA LEU A 74 4.73 -8.21 13.82
C LEU A 74 3.99 -9.53 13.61
N LEU A 75 3.28 -9.69 12.48
CA LEU A 75 2.63 -10.94 12.12
C LEU A 75 3.65 -12.08 11.96
N ASP A 76 4.79 -11.82 11.34
CA ASP A 76 5.88 -12.79 11.18
C ASP A 76 6.48 -13.19 12.53
N VAL A 77 6.68 -12.22 13.42
CA VAL A 77 7.15 -12.47 14.79
C VAL A 77 6.17 -13.38 15.54
N ILE A 78 4.86 -13.14 15.42
CA ILE A 78 3.84 -13.95 16.10
C ILE A 78 3.81 -15.37 15.52
N LYS A 79 3.87 -15.52 14.19
CA LYS A 79 3.93 -16.82 13.52
C LYS A 79 5.16 -17.63 13.94
N ALA A 80 6.33 -17.00 13.98
CA ALA A 80 7.57 -17.65 14.41
C ALA A 80 7.47 -18.18 15.85
N ASN A 81 6.93 -17.37 16.76
CA ASN A 81 6.71 -17.82 18.14
C ASN A 81 5.78 -19.05 18.20
N LEU A 82 4.68 -19.04 17.44
CA LEU A 82 3.73 -20.13 17.38
C LEU A 82 4.37 -21.44 16.86
N ILE A 83 5.16 -21.35 15.78
CA ILE A 83 5.87 -22.51 15.20
C ILE A 83 6.82 -23.13 16.23
N HIS A 84 7.51 -22.31 17.01
CA HIS A 84 8.45 -22.77 18.04
C HIS A 84 7.76 -23.16 19.36
N GLY A 85 6.42 -23.11 19.46
CA GLY A 85 5.69 -23.39 20.69
C GLY A 85 5.97 -22.37 21.81
N THR A 86 6.45 -21.19 21.44
CA THR A 86 6.78 -20.09 22.35
C THR A 86 5.72 -19.00 22.31
N ARG A 87 5.73 -18.10 23.30
CA ARG A 87 4.85 -16.94 23.35
C ARG A 87 5.67 -15.68 23.59
N MET A 88 5.23 -14.59 22.97
CA MET A 88 5.79 -13.27 23.27
C MET A 88 5.58 -12.93 24.74
N LYS A 89 6.64 -12.47 25.41
CA LYS A 89 6.58 -12.05 26.81
C LYS A 89 5.63 -10.86 26.94
N HIS A 90 4.86 -10.82 28.03
CA HIS A 90 3.91 -9.73 28.29
C HIS A 90 4.54 -8.34 28.26
N ARG A 91 5.76 -8.20 28.79
CA ARG A 91 6.52 -6.95 28.74
C ARG A 91 6.77 -6.49 27.29
N THR A 92 7.12 -7.41 26.38
CA THR A 92 7.36 -7.09 24.97
C THR A 92 6.07 -6.66 24.27
N MET A 93 4.94 -7.32 24.57
CA MET A 93 3.63 -6.90 24.03
C MET A 93 3.26 -5.48 24.44
N ILE A 94 3.49 -5.10 25.71
CA ILE A 94 3.26 -3.73 26.19
C ILE A 94 4.13 -2.73 25.42
N VAL A 95 5.40 -3.05 25.18
CA VAL A 95 6.31 -2.17 24.44
C VAL A 95 5.81 -1.93 23.01
N TYR A 96 5.40 -2.98 22.29
CA TYR A 96 4.84 -2.81 20.93
C TYR A 96 3.53 -2.02 20.94
N ALA A 97 2.64 -2.28 21.90
CA ALA A 97 1.39 -1.52 22.03
C ALA A 97 1.66 -0.03 22.30
N GLN A 98 2.65 0.27 23.14
CA GLN A 98 3.05 1.66 23.42
C GLN A 98 3.62 2.35 22.18
N GLN A 99 4.48 1.67 21.42
CA GLN A 99 5.05 2.21 20.18
C GLN A 99 3.97 2.48 19.12
N LEU A 100 3.04 1.53 18.94
CA LEU A 100 1.87 1.72 18.08
C LEU A 100 1.05 2.94 18.51
N ALA A 101 0.74 3.05 19.80
CA ALA A 101 -0.03 4.17 20.32
C ALA A 101 0.68 5.52 20.10
N GLN A 102 2.01 5.57 20.27
CA GLN A 102 2.81 6.76 20.00
C GLN A 102 2.79 7.16 18.52
N GLY A 103 2.97 6.19 17.61
CA GLY A 103 2.87 6.43 16.16
C GLY A 103 1.48 6.91 15.73
N MET A 104 0.42 6.26 16.22
CA MET A 104 -0.96 6.67 15.92
C MET A 104 -1.30 8.05 16.49
N ASN A 105 -0.83 8.36 17.71
CA ASN A 105 -1.00 9.68 18.29
C ASN A 105 -0.32 10.75 17.42
N TYR A 106 0.90 10.49 16.95
CA TYR A 106 1.59 11.41 16.03
C TYR A 106 0.76 11.68 14.76
N LEU A 107 0.28 10.64 14.08
CA LEU A 107 -0.56 10.76 12.88
C LEU A 107 -1.82 11.61 13.13
N HIS A 108 -2.50 11.37 14.26
CA HIS A 108 -3.72 12.09 14.61
C HIS A 108 -3.47 13.54 15.03
N THR A 109 -2.24 13.87 15.47
CA THR A 109 -1.85 15.27 15.80
C THR A 109 -1.36 16.08 14.61
N CYS A 110 -1.14 15.45 13.44
CA CYS A 110 -0.86 16.17 12.20
C CYS A 110 -1.98 17.14 11.85
N LYS A 111 -1.67 18.15 11.02
CA LYS A 111 -2.64 19.13 10.53
C LYS A 111 -2.62 19.14 9.00
N PRO A 112 -3.65 18.58 8.33
CA PRO A 112 -4.82 17.90 8.91
C PRO A 112 -4.48 16.56 9.58
N PRO A 113 -5.33 16.05 10.49
CA PRO A 113 -5.14 14.72 11.09
C PRO A 113 -5.10 13.63 10.03
N ILE A 114 -4.15 12.70 10.15
CA ILE A 114 -3.97 11.59 9.20
C ILE A 114 -4.57 10.33 9.80
N ILE A 115 -5.51 9.71 9.10
CA ILE A 115 -6.14 8.44 9.51
C ILE A 115 -5.48 7.30 8.73
N HIS A 116 -4.86 6.34 9.42
CA HIS A 116 -4.16 5.22 8.76
C HIS A 116 -5.13 4.28 7.99
N ARG A 117 -6.34 4.04 8.52
CA ARG A 117 -7.40 3.16 7.94
C ARG A 117 -7.10 1.66 7.83
N ASP A 118 -5.87 1.20 8.06
CA ASP A 118 -5.48 -0.21 7.89
C ASP A 118 -4.49 -0.67 8.97
N VAL A 119 -4.83 -0.43 10.25
CA VAL A 119 -3.99 -0.86 11.37
C VAL A 119 -4.17 -2.37 11.58
N LYS A 120 -3.14 -3.14 11.22
CA LYS A 120 -3.10 -4.61 11.36
C LYS A 120 -1.68 -5.09 11.59
N LEU A 121 -1.52 -6.32 12.12
CA LEU A 121 -0.21 -6.90 12.46
C LEU A 121 0.77 -7.01 11.29
N ALA A 122 0.29 -7.07 10.05
CA ALA A 122 1.12 -7.11 8.85
C ALA A 122 1.74 -5.75 8.49
N ASN A 123 1.20 -4.65 9.05
CA ASN A 123 1.62 -3.27 8.79
C ASN A 123 2.39 -2.67 9.99
N LEU A 124 2.83 -3.51 10.93
CA LEU A 124 3.51 -3.13 12.17
C LEU A 124 4.84 -3.86 12.31
#